data_AF-A0A954X0J5-F1
#
_entry.id   AF-A0A954X0J5-F1
#
_cell.length_a   1.000
_cell.length_b   1.000
_cell.length_c   1.000
_cell.angle_alpha   90.00
_cell.angle_beta   90.00
_cell.angle_gamma   90.00
#
_symmetry.space_group_name_H-M   'P 1'
#
loop_
_entity.id
_entity.type
_entity.pdbx_description
1 polymer ?
#
loop_
_entity_poly.entity_id
_entity_poly.type
_entity_poly.pdbx_seq_one_letter_code
_entity_poly.pdbx_strand_id
1 'polypeptide(L)'
;VLNMVVDTGNQLSPEVKASLLDALVETTRLRQVTPPGDLARIGQLLKHDDERVQAAAARAAGAWKVESLRAAGSDLAQASDATANVRRAALDGIASFGGPESVKSLLAVANSQADFSERQHAVNNLANIAPQAAAKRAVAMLRELPEGADPSPLLANLMARKDGPAALVKAFGESQDKLPADVAKLTVRAVQGSLRPSPELVEAVRAAGGLADAGWKLTPELSAQLVAEVAERGDAARGEAVFRSKSQQCLKCHAIGGAGGRVGPDLTSIGGSAQVDYLIESLIAPAAKVKENFHSKMVLDDNGRIFNGIPVRQAGGVLVLRDAEDREVSIPENQIDEIRDGRSLMPDGLVDPLTRDELVDLTRFLSELGKVGAYSISNTPVVRRWQVLTWTEEAHRRLNRTSFDTAATNDPALVWEPVYSRVFGDLPLDNLPTFQPHRQLPPTTFVRFELDVTTAGEVALQLGDVSGLSLWVDGKPQPITSELRLTLDQAVHSFTLAVDQNERRQPLRAELLPGNAASAQFVTGK
;
A
#
# COMPACT_ATOMS: atom_id res chain seq x y z
N VAL A 1 16.19 16.09 -25.88
CA VAL A 1 16.30 15.26 -24.66
C VAL A 1 17.11 14.00 -24.90
N LEU A 2 16.72 13.08 -25.80
CA LEU A 2 17.47 11.83 -26.02
C LEU A 2 18.97 12.06 -26.30
N ASN A 3 19.31 12.96 -27.24
CA ASN A 3 20.71 13.34 -27.48
C ASN A 3 21.42 13.87 -26.23
N MET A 4 20.73 14.62 -25.37
CA MET A 4 21.34 15.08 -24.11
C MET A 4 21.65 13.92 -23.19
N VAL A 5 20.80 12.90 -23.10
CA VAL A 5 21.06 11.75 -22.22
C VAL A 5 22.18 10.86 -22.78
N VAL A 6 22.20 10.66 -24.10
CA VAL A 6 23.13 9.76 -24.78
C VAL A 6 24.51 10.39 -24.98
N ASP A 7 24.59 11.68 -25.35
CA ASP A 7 25.83 12.30 -25.85
C ASP A 7 26.63 13.09 -24.82
N THR A 8 26.03 13.47 -23.69
CA THR A 8 26.68 14.42 -22.77
C THR A 8 27.74 13.81 -21.85
N GLY A 9 28.10 12.54 -22.02
CA GLY A 9 29.11 11.89 -21.17
C GLY A 9 28.78 12.05 -19.68
N ASN A 10 29.71 12.59 -18.88
CA ASN A 10 29.50 12.84 -17.43
C ASN A 10 28.89 14.22 -17.10
N GLN A 11 28.42 15.02 -18.07
CA GLN A 11 27.87 16.35 -17.78
C GLN A 11 26.50 16.31 -17.08
N LEU A 12 25.75 15.21 -17.25
CA LEU A 12 24.53 14.94 -16.49
C LEU A 12 24.81 13.86 -15.46
N SER A 13 24.33 14.06 -14.22
CA SER A 13 24.39 13.03 -13.20
C SER A 13 23.58 11.79 -13.63
N PRO A 14 23.94 10.59 -13.17
CA PRO A 14 23.19 9.38 -13.49
C PRO A 14 21.71 9.45 -13.12
N GLU A 15 21.37 10.11 -12.00
CA GLU A 15 19.99 10.35 -11.56
C GLU A 15 19.21 11.12 -12.63
N VAL A 16 19.79 12.24 -13.11
CA VAL A 16 19.13 13.08 -14.11
C VAL A 16 18.97 12.33 -15.42
N LYS A 17 19.97 11.56 -15.85
CA LYS A 17 19.87 10.74 -17.06
C LYS A 17 18.75 9.70 -16.96
N ALA A 18 18.68 8.97 -15.84
CA ALA A 18 17.66 7.96 -15.61
C ALA A 18 16.25 8.58 -15.61
N SER A 19 16.06 9.68 -14.87
CA SER A 19 14.78 10.40 -14.83
C SER A 19 14.35 10.92 -16.20
N LEU A 20 15.28 11.44 -17.00
CA LEU A 20 14.97 11.89 -18.37
C LEU A 20 14.58 10.73 -19.29
N LEU A 21 15.23 9.57 -19.18
CA LEU A 21 14.85 8.38 -19.95
C LEU A 21 13.47 7.87 -19.54
N ASP A 22 13.21 7.73 -18.24
CA ASP A 22 11.90 7.28 -17.74
C ASP A 22 10.78 8.26 -18.16
N ALA A 23 11.05 9.58 -18.15
CA ALA A 23 10.11 10.57 -18.65
C ALA A 23 9.82 10.42 -20.17
N LEU A 24 10.83 10.06 -20.97
CA LEU A 24 10.64 9.77 -22.38
C LEU A 24 9.85 8.48 -22.60
N VAL A 25 10.10 7.43 -21.82
CA VAL A 25 9.33 6.18 -21.85
C VAL A 25 7.87 6.44 -21.50
N GLU A 26 7.62 7.19 -20.44
CA GLU A 26 6.26 7.55 -20.03
C GLU A 26 5.56 8.43 -21.08
N THR A 27 6.30 9.33 -21.73
CA THR A 27 5.78 10.11 -22.86
C THR A 27 5.39 9.19 -24.02
N THR A 28 6.19 8.18 -24.33
CA THR A 28 5.84 7.18 -25.34
C THR A 28 4.57 6.44 -24.97
N ARG A 29 4.42 6.02 -23.72
CA ARG A 29 3.20 5.32 -23.25
C ARG A 29 1.96 6.22 -23.33
N LEU A 30 2.05 7.45 -22.84
CA LEU A 30 0.91 8.35 -22.75
C LEU A 30 0.51 8.96 -24.10
N ARG A 31 1.50 9.26 -24.95
CA ARG A 31 1.28 10.01 -26.21
C ARG A 31 1.49 9.19 -27.46
N GLN A 32 1.89 7.92 -27.34
CA GLN A 32 2.16 7.02 -28.47
C GLN A 32 3.20 7.61 -29.45
N VAL A 33 4.20 8.33 -28.93
CA VAL A 33 5.30 8.92 -29.71
C VAL A 33 6.66 8.51 -29.15
N THR A 34 7.58 8.11 -30.02
CA THR A 34 8.96 7.81 -29.66
C THR A 34 9.87 9.00 -29.95
N PRO A 35 11.05 9.11 -29.31
CA PRO A 35 12.03 10.11 -29.70
C PRO A 35 12.43 9.94 -31.18
N PRO A 36 12.64 11.03 -31.93
CA PRO A 36 13.14 10.94 -33.29
C PRO A 36 14.64 10.58 -33.31
N GLY A 37 15.10 10.00 -34.42
CA GLY A 37 16.51 9.67 -34.67
C GLY A 37 16.87 8.22 -34.41
N ASP A 38 18.18 7.94 -34.30
CA ASP A 38 18.68 6.59 -34.06
C ASP A 38 18.54 6.20 -32.58
N LEU A 39 17.57 5.31 -32.32
CA LEU A 39 17.26 4.81 -30.98
C LEU A 39 18.20 3.70 -30.52
N ALA A 40 18.94 3.04 -31.41
CA ALA A 40 19.87 1.97 -31.05
C ALA A 40 21.01 2.46 -30.15
N ARG A 41 21.26 3.77 -30.17
CA ARG A 41 22.26 4.46 -29.34
C ARG A 41 22.05 4.29 -27.84
N ILE A 42 20.84 4.00 -27.37
CA ILE A 42 20.63 3.67 -25.94
C ILE A 42 21.32 2.37 -25.53
N GLY A 43 21.73 1.53 -26.49
CA GLY A 43 22.49 0.31 -26.21
C GLY A 43 23.78 0.56 -25.44
N GLN A 44 24.41 1.74 -25.59
CA GLN A 44 25.58 2.10 -24.80
C GLN A 44 25.24 2.31 -23.30
N LEU A 45 24.01 2.73 -23.00
CA LEU A 45 23.54 2.98 -21.64
C LEU A 45 23.14 1.70 -20.90
N LEU A 46 22.87 0.62 -21.63
CA LEU A 46 22.69 -0.73 -21.05
C LEU A 46 23.95 -1.24 -20.35
N LYS A 47 25.12 -0.66 -20.65
CA LYS A 47 26.42 -1.00 -20.07
C LYS A 47 26.97 0.10 -19.15
N HIS A 48 26.14 1.07 -18.75
CA HIS A 48 26.57 2.19 -17.91
C HIS A 48 26.95 1.71 -16.51
N ASP A 49 27.92 2.35 -15.85
CA ASP A 49 28.35 1.98 -14.49
C ASP A 49 27.30 2.22 -13.40
N ASP A 50 26.16 2.83 -13.75
CA ASP A 50 25.10 3.21 -12.81
C ASP A 50 23.84 2.40 -13.10
N GLU A 51 23.38 1.64 -12.11
CA GLU A 51 22.23 0.74 -12.23
C GLU A 51 20.94 1.47 -12.62
N ARG A 52 20.78 2.74 -12.25
CA ARG A 52 19.57 3.52 -12.55
C ARG A 52 19.51 3.84 -14.04
N VAL A 53 20.66 4.16 -14.62
CA VAL A 53 20.80 4.43 -16.06
C VAL A 53 20.62 3.15 -16.87
N GLN A 54 21.24 2.03 -16.44
CA GLN A 54 21.04 0.73 -17.08
C GLN A 54 19.57 0.32 -17.07
N ALA A 55 18.89 0.44 -15.92
CA ALA A 55 17.49 0.11 -15.76
C ALA A 55 16.59 0.96 -16.69
N ALA A 56 16.78 2.28 -16.71
CA ALA A 56 16.00 3.18 -17.56
C ALA A 56 16.24 2.90 -19.06
N ALA A 57 17.47 2.58 -19.45
CA ALA A 57 17.80 2.20 -20.83
C ALA A 57 17.15 0.87 -21.25
N ALA A 58 17.07 -0.12 -20.35
CA ALA A 58 16.44 -1.40 -20.62
C ALA A 58 14.92 -1.25 -20.85
N ARG A 59 14.24 -0.43 -20.03
CA ARG A 59 12.83 -0.05 -20.25
C ARG A 59 12.64 0.68 -21.59
N ALA A 60 13.51 1.64 -21.89
CA ALA A 60 13.45 2.41 -23.13
C ALA A 60 13.61 1.54 -24.39
N ALA A 61 14.52 0.56 -24.37
CA ALA A 61 14.71 -0.36 -25.48
C ALA A 61 13.42 -1.12 -25.83
N GLY A 62 12.72 -1.61 -24.81
CA GLY A 62 11.43 -2.29 -24.97
C GLY A 62 10.31 -1.34 -25.41
N ALA A 63 10.15 -0.21 -24.72
CA ALA A 63 9.10 0.76 -24.98
C ALA A 63 9.16 1.35 -26.40
N TRP A 64 10.37 1.55 -26.91
CA TRP A 64 10.59 2.07 -28.27
C TRP A 64 10.80 0.97 -29.32
N LYS A 65 10.62 -0.31 -28.95
CA LYS A 65 10.70 -1.47 -29.85
C LYS A 65 12.04 -1.54 -30.61
N VAL A 66 13.15 -1.25 -29.92
CA VAL A 66 14.50 -1.27 -30.51
C VAL A 66 15.00 -2.71 -30.63
N GLU A 67 14.57 -3.41 -31.68
CA GLU A 67 14.73 -4.87 -31.82
C GLU A 67 16.21 -5.33 -31.75
N SER A 68 17.15 -4.50 -32.22
CA SER A 68 18.60 -4.77 -32.14
C SER A 68 19.12 -4.91 -30.70
N LEU A 69 18.37 -4.41 -29.70
CA LEU A 69 18.73 -4.47 -28.28
C LEU A 69 17.96 -5.55 -27.50
N ARG A 70 17.06 -6.30 -28.14
CA ARG A 70 16.26 -7.33 -27.45
C ARG A 70 17.13 -8.37 -26.75
N ALA A 71 18.14 -8.89 -27.45
CA ALA A 71 19.06 -9.88 -26.89
C ALA A 71 19.82 -9.34 -25.68
N ALA A 72 20.35 -8.10 -25.77
CA ALA A 72 21.05 -7.46 -24.66
C ALA A 72 20.13 -7.24 -23.43
N GLY A 73 18.86 -6.92 -23.65
CA GLY A 73 17.85 -6.86 -22.58
C GLY A 73 17.59 -8.22 -21.95
N SER A 74 17.43 -9.28 -22.75
CA SER A 74 17.26 -10.65 -22.27
C SER A 74 18.46 -11.18 -21.48
N ASP A 75 19.67 -10.79 -21.88
CA ASP A 75 20.90 -11.12 -21.16
C ASP A 75 20.94 -10.39 -19.81
N LEU A 76 20.64 -9.09 -19.78
CA LEU A 76 20.56 -8.31 -18.54
C LEU A 76 19.52 -8.85 -17.55
N ALA A 77 18.38 -9.35 -18.04
CA ALA A 77 17.35 -9.94 -17.19
C ALA A 77 17.78 -11.23 -16.49
N GLN A 78 18.87 -11.88 -16.95
CA GLN A 78 19.38 -13.15 -16.40
C GLN A 78 20.80 -13.03 -15.84
N ALA A 79 21.42 -11.85 -15.94
CA ALA A 79 22.79 -11.60 -15.54
C ALA A 79 22.94 -11.65 -14.01
N SER A 80 23.77 -12.57 -13.50
CA SER A 80 23.98 -12.74 -12.05
C SER A 80 24.73 -11.57 -11.40
N ASP A 81 25.48 -10.81 -12.20
CA ASP A 81 26.21 -9.60 -11.81
C ASP A 81 25.39 -8.31 -11.95
N ALA A 82 24.24 -8.35 -12.63
CA ALA A 82 23.31 -7.24 -12.67
C ALA A 82 22.53 -7.11 -11.35
N THR A 83 22.20 -5.89 -10.94
CA THR A 83 21.41 -5.67 -9.71
C THR A 83 19.94 -6.06 -9.91
N ALA A 84 19.23 -6.35 -8.82
CA ALA A 84 17.80 -6.69 -8.88
C ALA A 84 16.92 -5.56 -9.50
N ASN A 85 17.37 -4.30 -9.46
CA ASN A 85 16.70 -3.20 -10.14
C ASN A 85 16.85 -3.31 -11.67
N VAL A 86 18.07 -3.57 -12.15
CA VAL A 86 18.38 -3.71 -13.58
C VAL A 86 17.66 -4.92 -14.17
N ARG A 87 17.69 -6.07 -13.50
CA ARG A 87 17.02 -7.29 -13.99
C ARG A 87 15.51 -7.10 -14.13
N ARG A 88 14.86 -6.47 -13.14
CA ARG A 88 13.42 -6.12 -13.23
C ARG A 88 13.12 -5.16 -14.38
N ALA A 89 13.90 -4.10 -14.51
CA ALA A 89 13.73 -3.15 -15.61
C ALA A 89 13.93 -3.79 -17.00
N ALA A 90 14.84 -4.76 -17.10
CA ALA A 90 15.01 -5.56 -18.30
C ALA A 90 13.80 -6.46 -18.59
N LEU A 91 13.19 -7.08 -17.58
CA LEU A 91 11.93 -7.82 -17.71
C LEU A 91 10.77 -6.93 -18.18
N ASP A 92 10.66 -5.70 -17.65
CA ASP A 92 9.69 -4.71 -18.11
C ASP A 92 9.91 -4.33 -19.59
N GLY A 93 11.17 -4.15 -20.00
CA GLY A 93 11.55 -3.92 -21.38
C GLY A 93 11.19 -5.10 -22.29
N ILE A 94 11.50 -6.33 -21.87
CA ILE A 94 11.13 -7.57 -22.58
C ILE A 94 9.63 -7.66 -22.77
N ALA A 95 8.83 -7.41 -21.74
CA ALA A 95 7.37 -7.39 -21.87
C ALA A 95 6.91 -6.33 -22.87
N SER A 96 7.50 -5.14 -22.80
CA SER A 96 7.20 -4.01 -23.69
C SER A 96 7.53 -4.30 -25.14
N PHE A 97 8.54 -5.12 -25.44
CA PHE A 97 8.80 -5.58 -26.81
C PHE A 97 7.62 -6.40 -27.38
N GLY A 98 7.02 -7.27 -26.57
CA GLY A 98 5.98 -8.21 -26.98
C GLY A 98 6.47 -9.33 -27.91
N GLY A 99 5.52 -10.16 -28.34
CA GLY A 99 5.76 -11.29 -29.25
C GLY A 99 6.32 -12.56 -28.58
N PRO A 100 6.44 -13.67 -29.34
CA PRO A 100 6.80 -14.99 -28.80
C PRO A 100 8.17 -15.04 -28.09
N GLU A 101 9.16 -14.29 -28.56
CA GLU A 101 10.49 -14.26 -27.94
C GLU A 101 10.47 -13.59 -26.55
N SER A 102 9.61 -12.59 -26.35
CA SER A 102 9.38 -12.01 -25.02
C SER A 102 8.70 -13.00 -24.09
N VAL A 103 7.69 -13.73 -24.58
CA VAL A 103 7.02 -14.79 -23.81
C VAL A 103 8.02 -15.86 -23.38
N LYS A 104 8.88 -16.30 -24.30
CA LYS A 104 9.93 -17.28 -24.03
C LYS A 104 10.93 -16.78 -22.98
N SER A 105 11.42 -15.55 -23.11
CA SER A 105 12.40 -14.96 -22.18
C SER A 105 11.82 -14.80 -20.77
N LEU A 106 10.59 -14.27 -20.65
CA LEU A 106 9.95 -14.11 -19.35
C LEU A 106 9.60 -15.47 -18.71
N LEU A 107 9.19 -16.47 -19.50
CA LEU A 107 8.98 -17.83 -18.99
C LEU A 107 10.27 -18.47 -18.50
N ALA A 108 11.41 -18.21 -19.15
CA ALA A 108 12.70 -18.71 -18.69
C ALA A 108 13.01 -18.22 -17.27
N VAL A 109 12.81 -16.91 -17.00
CA VAL A 109 13.01 -16.35 -15.67
C VAL A 109 11.95 -16.85 -14.69
N ALA A 110 10.67 -16.86 -15.07
CA ALA A 110 9.59 -17.31 -14.20
C ALA A 110 9.74 -18.78 -13.75
N ASN A 111 10.33 -19.64 -14.59
CA ASN A 111 10.57 -21.07 -14.32
C ASN A 111 11.96 -21.36 -13.73
N SER A 112 12.79 -20.33 -13.53
CA SER A 112 14.17 -20.50 -13.04
C SER A 112 14.24 -20.71 -11.51
N GLN A 113 15.47 -20.80 -11.00
CA GLN A 113 15.78 -20.78 -9.57
C GLN A 113 16.09 -19.35 -9.05
N ALA A 114 15.74 -18.30 -9.80
CA ALA A 114 15.83 -16.93 -9.33
C ALA A 114 14.94 -16.70 -8.09
N ASP A 115 15.21 -15.61 -7.38
CA ASP A 115 14.45 -15.20 -6.21
C ASP A 115 12.95 -15.12 -6.51
N PHE A 116 12.11 -15.45 -5.52
CA PHE A 116 10.66 -15.49 -5.69
C PHE A 116 10.10 -14.17 -6.25
N SER A 117 10.58 -13.02 -5.74
CA SER A 117 10.16 -11.69 -6.18
C SER A 117 10.50 -11.42 -7.65
N GLU A 118 11.62 -11.95 -8.15
CA GLU A 118 12.06 -11.82 -9.54
C GLU A 118 11.22 -12.71 -10.47
N ARG A 119 10.96 -13.96 -10.06
CA ARG A 119 10.05 -14.86 -10.79
C ARG A 119 8.63 -14.29 -10.83
N GLN A 120 8.15 -13.73 -9.72
CA GLN A 120 6.84 -13.07 -9.63
C GLN A 120 6.78 -11.88 -10.58
N HIS A 121 7.83 -11.07 -10.65
CA HIS A 121 7.88 -9.93 -11.57
C HIS A 121 7.85 -10.38 -13.04
N ALA A 122 8.52 -11.49 -13.39
CA ALA A 122 8.42 -12.10 -14.72
C ALA A 122 7.00 -12.61 -15.04
N VAL A 123 6.31 -13.25 -14.08
CA VAL A 123 4.90 -13.68 -14.22
C VAL A 123 3.97 -12.47 -14.43
N ASN A 124 4.17 -11.41 -13.66
CA ASN A 124 3.40 -10.18 -13.79
C ASN A 124 3.58 -9.54 -15.17
N ASN A 125 4.80 -9.56 -15.71
CA ASN A 125 5.08 -9.11 -17.06
C ASN A 125 4.48 -10.04 -18.14
N LEU A 126 4.52 -11.37 -17.93
CA LEU A 126 3.86 -12.35 -18.80
C LEU A 126 2.36 -12.13 -18.87
N ALA A 127 1.71 -11.73 -17.77
CA ALA A 127 0.27 -11.51 -17.75
C ALA A 127 -0.18 -10.55 -18.85
N ASN A 128 0.63 -9.54 -19.18
CA ASN A 128 0.32 -8.53 -20.20
C ASN A 128 0.35 -9.07 -21.64
N ILE A 129 1.15 -10.12 -21.91
CA ILE A 129 1.42 -10.59 -23.29
C ILE A 129 1.03 -12.06 -23.53
N ALA A 130 0.91 -12.86 -22.48
CA ALA A 130 0.59 -14.29 -22.51
C ALA A 130 -0.15 -14.70 -21.21
N PRO A 131 -1.39 -14.22 -20.99
CA PRO A 131 -2.12 -14.40 -19.73
C PRO A 131 -2.36 -15.86 -19.35
N GLN A 132 -2.53 -16.77 -20.32
CA GLN A 132 -2.70 -18.20 -20.05
C GLN A 132 -1.42 -18.83 -19.49
N ALA A 133 -0.26 -18.49 -20.05
CA ALA A 133 1.03 -18.97 -19.57
C ALA A 133 1.37 -18.37 -18.19
N ALA A 134 1.09 -17.08 -18.01
CA ALA A 134 1.22 -16.39 -16.73
C ALA A 134 0.34 -17.03 -15.65
N ALA A 135 -0.94 -17.28 -15.93
CA ALA A 135 -1.88 -17.91 -14.99
C ALA A 135 -1.42 -19.31 -14.56
N LYS A 136 -0.98 -20.15 -15.51
CA LYS A 136 -0.44 -21.47 -15.20
C LYS A 136 0.76 -21.39 -14.25
N ARG A 137 1.69 -20.46 -14.49
CA ARG A 137 2.85 -20.29 -13.62
C ARG A 137 2.48 -19.67 -12.27
N ALA A 138 1.61 -18.67 -12.25
CA ALA A 138 1.11 -18.05 -11.02
C ALA A 138 0.47 -19.09 -10.09
N VAL A 139 -0.41 -19.95 -10.61
CA VAL A 139 -1.04 -21.02 -9.82
C VAL A 139 -0.02 -21.98 -9.23
N ALA A 140 1.03 -22.34 -9.98
CA ALA A 140 2.12 -23.16 -9.46
C ALA A 140 2.90 -22.44 -8.34
N MET A 141 3.20 -21.14 -8.53
CA MET A 141 3.92 -20.32 -7.56
C MET A 141 3.16 -20.06 -6.26
N LEU A 142 1.82 -20.12 -6.25
CA LEU A 142 1.04 -19.98 -5.01
C LEU A 142 1.45 -21.02 -3.96
N ARG A 143 1.86 -22.22 -4.36
CA ARG A 143 2.32 -23.29 -3.44
C ARG A 143 3.72 -23.05 -2.90
N GLU A 144 4.47 -22.16 -3.53
CA GLU A 144 5.83 -21.77 -3.14
C GLU A 144 5.81 -20.57 -2.19
N LEU A 145 4.64 -19.98 -1.91
CA LEU A 145 4.50 -18.86 -0.99
C LEU A 145 4.89 -19.27 0.43
N PRO A 146 5.64 -18.43 1.16
CA PRO A 146 5.82 -18.59 2.60
C PRO A 146 4.47 -18.61 3.33
N GLU A 147 4.42 -19.28 4.48
CA GLU A 147 3.23 -19.29 5.32
C GLU A 147 2.80 -17.86 5.67
N GLY A 148 1.52 -17.55 5.43
CA GLY A 148 0.94 -16.23 5.68
C GLY A 148 1.31 -15.13 4.67
N ALA A 149 2.08 -15.43 3.62
CA ALA A 149 2.40 -14.44 2.59
C ALA A 149 1.17 -14.04 1.75
N ASP A 150 1.06 -12.76 1.40
CA ASP A 150 -0.03 -12.22 0.59
C ASP A 150 0.08 -12.70 -0.87
N PRO A 151 -0.93 -13.41 -1.43
CA PRO A 151 -0.93 -13.85 -2.82
C PRO A 151 -1.29 -12.72 -3.81
N SER A 152 -1.81 -11.59 -3.34
CA SER A 152 -2.27 -10.48 -4.18
C SER A 152 -1.22 -10.02 -5.22
N PRO A 153 0.07 -9.82 -4.87
CA PRO A 153 1.08 -9.37 -5.83
C PRO A 153 1.35 -10.32 -7.00
N LEU A 154 1.06 -11.61 -6.85
CA LEU A 154 1.24 -12.64 -7.88
C LEU A 154 0.04 -12.72 -8.84
N LEU A 155 -1.14 -12.28 -8.39
CA LEU A 155 -2.39 -12.32 -9.15
C LEU A 155 -2.74 -10.97 -9.76
N ALA A 156 -2.17 -9.87 -9.25
CA ALA A 156 -2.56 -8.50 -9.55
C ALA A 156 -2.69 -8.21 -11.05
N ASN A 157 -1.66 -8.50 -11.86
CA ASN A 157 -1.71 -8.20 -13.30
C ASN A 157 -2.66 -9.10 -14.09
N LEU A 158 -2.90 -10.34 -13.63
CA LEU A 158 -3.92 -11.20 -14.23
C LEU A 158 -5.33 -10.70 -13.88
N MET A 159 -5.57 -10.34 -12.62
CA MET A 159 -6.86 -9.79 -12.19
C MET A 159 -7.17 -8.42 -12.81
N ALA A 160 -6.14 -7.65 -13.15
CA ALA A 160 -6.25 -6.39 -13.88
C ALA A 160 -6.43 -6.59 -15.40
N ARG A 161 -6.72 -7.80 -15.90
CA ARG A 161 -6.98 -8.06 -17.32
C ARG A 161 -8.36 -8.63 -17.55
N LYS A 162 -8.96 -8.28 -18.70
CA LYS A 162 -10.28 -8.80 -19.11
C LYS A 162 -10.31 -10.33 -19.20
N ASP A 163 -9.24 -10.94 -19.70
CA ASP A 163 -9.09 -12.38 -19.94
C ASP A 163 -8.39 -13.14 -18.79
N GLY A 164 -7.83 -12.44 -17.81
CA GLY A 164 -7.01 -13.03 -16.77
C GLY A 164 -7.77 -13.90 -15.76
N PRO A 165 -8.96 -13.51 -15.23
CA PRO A 165 -9.74 -14.38 -14.35
C PRO A 165 -10.12 -15.71 -15.00
N ALA A 166 -10.51 -15.70 -16.27
CA ALA A 166 -10.81 -16.92 -17.02
C ALA A 166 -9.55 -17.79 -17.22
N ALA A 167 -8.38 -17.17 -17.46
CA ALA A 167 -7.11 -17.87 -17.52
C ALA A 167 -6.72 -18.51 -16.18
N LEU A 168 -6.99 -17.84 -15.05
CA LEU A 168 -6.77 -18.38 -13.70
C LEU A 168 -7.72 -19.55 -13.40
N VAL A 169 -9.02 -19.42 -13.71
CA VAL A 169 -9.99 -20.53 -13.57
C VAL A 169 -9.51 -21.77 -14.30
N LYS A 170 -9.09 -21.60 -15.57
CA LYS A 170 -8.53 -22.69 -16.37
C LYS A 170 -7.26 -23.27 -15.73
N ALA A 171 -6.33 -22.42 -15.28
CA ALA A 171 -5.09 -22.86 -14.65
C ALA A 171 -5.31 -23.63 -13.34
N PHE A 172 -6.29 -23.24 -12.52
CA PHE A 172 -6.69 -24.00 -11.34
C PHE A 172 -7.32 -25.35 -11.70
N GLY A 173 -8.21 -25.38 -12.70
CA GLY A 173 -8.85 -26.62 -13.16
C GLY A 173 -7.88 -27.62 -13.82
N GLU A 174 -6.83 -27.14 -14.46
CA GLU A 174 -5.76 -27.98 -15.04
C GLU A 174 -4.71 -28.40 -14.00
N SER A 175 -4.71 -27.80 -12.81
CA SER A 175 -3.74 -28.10 -11.76
C SER A 175 -4.08 -29.41 -11.06
N GLN A 176 -3.10 -30.32 -10.95
CA GLN A 176 -3.30 -31.60 -10.29
C GLN A 176 -3.05 -31.54 -8.77
N ASP A 177 -2.23 -30.60 -8.29
CA ASP A 177 -1.93 -30.50 -6.87
C ASP A 177 -2.90 -29.56 -6.14
N LYS A 178 -3.22 -29.90 -4.90
CA LYS A 178 -4.05 -29.04 -4.05
C LYS A 178 -3.26 -27.82 -3.58
N LEU A 179 -3.96 -26.71 -3.36
CA LEU A 179 -3.41 -25.59 -2.61
C LEU A 179 -3.47 -25.90 -1.11
N PRO A 180 -2.45 -25.48 -0.33
CA PRO A 180 -2.60 -25.40 1.12
C PRO A 180 -3.83 -24.57 1.48
N ALA A 181 -4.61 -25.00 2.47
CA ALA A 181 -5.89 -24.38 2.81
C ALA A 181 -5.75 -22.88 3.13
N ASP A 182 -4.67 -22.48 3.83
CA ASP A 182 -4.47 -21.08 4.20
C ASP A 182 -4.06 -20.21 3.01
N VAL A 183 -3.23 -20.73 2.09
CA VAL A 183 -2.95 -20.06 0.81
C VAL A 183 -4.23 -19.91 0.00
N ALA A 184 -5.09 -20.93 -0.03
CA ALA A 184 -6.37 -20.86 -0.72
C ALA A 184 -7.31 -19.81 -0.09
N LYS A 185 -7.39 -19.71 1.24
CA LYS A 185 -8.19 -18.68 1.92
C LYS A 185 -7.69 -17.27 1.58
N LEU A 186 -6.37 -17.05 1.66
CA LEU A 186 -5.77 -15.76 1.28
C LEU A 186 -5.98 -15.45 -0.20
N THR A 187 -5.94 -16.47 -1.07
CA THR A 187 -6.20 -16.33 -2.50
C THR A 187 -7.66 -15.97 -2.78
N VAL A 188 -8.61 -16.63 -2.10
CA VAL A 188 -10.04 -16.26 -2.18
C VAL A 188 -10.24 -14.81 -1.78
N ARG A 189 -9.64 -14.39 -0.65
CA ARG A 189 -9.69 -13.00 -0.19
C ARG A 189 -9.10 -12.03 -1.22
N ALA A 190 -7.94 -12.36 -1.81
CA ALA A 190 -7.31 -11.54 -2.84
C ALA A 190 -8.19 -11.40 -4.10
N VAL A 191 -8.87 -12.49 -4.52
CA VAL A 191 -9.78 -12.47 -5.66
C VAL A 191 -11.04 -11.67 -5.35
N GLN A 192 -11.64 -11.84 -4.18
CA GLN A 192 -12.83 -11.10 -3.75
C GLN A 192 -12.55 -9.60 -3.55
N GLY A 193 -11.34 -9.24 -3.13
CA GLY A 193 -10.89 -7.86 -3.03
C GLY A 193 -10.34 -7.25 -4.32
N SER A 194 -10.33 -7.99 -5.42
CA SER A 194 -9.84 -7.50 -6.71
C SER A 194 -10.81 -6.52 -7.38
N LEU A 195 -10.30 -5.80 -8.40
CA LEU A 195 -11.07 -4.84 -9.20
C LEU A 195 -12.31 -5.45 -9.88
N ARG A 196 -12.28 -6.77 -10.14
CA ARG A 196 -13.36 -7.52 -10.74
C ARG A 196 -13.43 -8.91 -10.08
N PRO A 197 -14.14 -9.02 -8.94
CA PRO A 197 -14.35 -10.31 -8.31
C PRO A 197 -14.98 -11.29 -9.32
N SER A 198 -14.42 -12.49 -9.41
CA SER A 198 -14.98 -13.57 -10.25
C SER A 198 -15.46 -14.68 -9.32
N PRO A 199 -16.79 -14.88 -9.21
CA PRO A 199 -17.35 -16.00 -8.45
C PRO A 199 -16.80 -17.35 -8.94
N GLU A 200 -16.61 -17.50 -10.24
CA GLU A 200 -16.06 -18.73 -10.84
C GLU A 200 -14.62 -18.97 -10.38
N LEU A 201 -13.81 -17.90 -10.28
CA LEU A 201 -12.45 -17.99 -9.77
C LEU A 201 -12.43 -18.27 -8.27
N VAL A 202 -13.31 -17.64 -7.48
CA VAL A 202 -13.45 -17.95 -6.05
C VAL A 202 -13.77 -19.42 -5.85
N GLU A 203 -14.72 -19.98 -6.60
CA GLU A 203 -15.06 -21.40 -6.53
C GLU A 203 -13.92 -22.30 -7.00
N ALA A 204 -13.19 -21.93 -8.06
CA ALA A 204 -12.01 -22.66 -8.50
C ALA A 204 -10.91 -22.72 -7.41
N VAL A 205 -10.66 -21.60 -6.72
CA VAL A 205 -9.69 -21.52 -5.62
C VAL A 205 -10.17 -22.31 -4.40
N ARG A 206 -11.45 -22.22 -4.04
CA ARG A 206 -12.05 -22.99 -2.94
C ARG A 206 -11.94 -24.49 -3.21
N ALA A 207 -12.25 -24.92 -4.42
CA ALA A 207 -12.09 -26.32 -4.84
C ALA A 207 -10.62 -26.76 -4.77
N ALA A 208 -9.68 -25.94 -5.24
CA ALA A 208 -8.25 -26.23 -5.18
C ALA A 208 -7.72 -26.34 -3.73
N GLY A 209 -8.28 -25.57 -2.79
CA GLY A 209 -7.93 -25.58 -1.37
C GLY A 209 -8.77 -26.48 -0.47
N GLY A 210 -9.83 -27.11 -0.99
CA GLY A 210 -10.79 -27.89 -0.19
C GLY A 210 -11.56 -27.04 0.84
N LEU A 211 -11.89 -25.79 0.51
CA LEU A 211 -12.57 -24.86 1.41
C LEU A 211 -14.10 -24.99 1.32
N ALA A 212 -14.78 -24.84 2.46
CA ALA A 212 -16.23 -24.67 2.51
C ALA A 212 -16.64 -23.23 2.20
N ASP A 213 -17.89 -23.02 1.75
CA ASP A 213 -18.49 -21.69 1.63
C ASP A 213 -18.82 -21.15 3.03
N ALA A 214 -17.92 -20.33 3.58
CA ALA A 214 -17.98 -19.85 4.97
C ALA A 214 -18.19 -18.32 5.09
N GLY A 215 -18.56 -17.64 4.00
CA GLY A 215 -18.74 -16.19 4.01
C GLY A 215 -20.08 -15.75 4.61
N TRP A 216 -20.15 -14.51 5.12
CA TRP A 216 -21.39 -13.94 5.64
C TRP A 216 -22.38 -13.69 4.50
N LYS A 217 -23.61 -14.20 4.64
CA LYS A 217 -24.72 -13.91 3.71
C LYS A 217 -25.77 -13.11 4.46
N LEU A 218 -25.91 -11.83 4.10
CA LEU A 218 -26.89 -10.95 4.72
C LEU A 218 -28.31 -11.39 4.34
N THR A 219 -29.06 -11.89 5.32
CA THR A 219 -30.52 -12.08 5.21
C THR A 219 -31.23 -11.11 6.15
N PRO A 220 -32.53 -10.81 5.93
CA PRO A 220 -33.30 -9.97 6.86
C PRO A 220 -33.26 -10.48 8.31
N GLU A 221 -33.32 -11.80 8.50
CA GLU A 221 -33.29 -12.44 9.80
C GLU A 221 -31.92 -12.27 10.48
N LEU A 222 -30.83 -12.49 9.74
CA LEU A 222 -29.48 -12.29 10.27
C LEU A 222 -29.23 -10.82 10.62
N SER A 223 -29.67 -9.89 9.76
CA SER A 223 -29.57 -8.45 10.01
C SER A 223 -30.27 -8.07 11.31
N ALA A 224 -31.51 -8.51 11.50
CA ALA A 224 -32.27 -8.22 12.72
C ALA A 224 -31.61 -8.79 13.99
N GLN A 225 -31.05 -10.01 13.92
CA GLN A 225 -30.30 -10.60 15.03
C GLN A 225 -29.05 -9.80 15.37
N LEU A 226 -28.25 -9.43 14.37
CA LEU A 226 -27.03 -8.64 14.58
C LEU A 226 -27.35 -7.26 15.15
N VAL A 227 -28.42 -6.59 14.69
CA VAL A 227 -28.86 -5.31 15.26
C VAL A 227 -29.17 -5.44 16.76
N ALA A 228 -29.91 -6.49 17.16
CA ALA A 228 -30.21 -6.74 18.56
C ALA A 228 -28.94 -7.02 19.38
N GLU A 229 -28.05 -7.88 18.87
CA GLU A 229 -26.80 -8.23 19.54
C GLU A 229 -25.86 -7.02 19.71
N VAL A 230 -25.78 -6.12 18.73
CA VAL A 230 -25.02 -4.87 18.83
C VAL A 230 -25.54 -3.98 19.96
N ALA A 231 -26.85 -3.96 20.19
CA ALA A 231 -27.45 -3.20 21.29
C ALA A 231 -27.25 -3.87 22.65
N GLU A 232 -27.36 -5.20 22.73
CA GLU A 232 -27.36 -5.95 23.99
C GLU A 232 -25.96 -6.26 24.53
N ARG A 233 -25.02 -6.60 23.66
CA ARG A 233 -23.72 -7.20 24.06
C ARG A 233 -22.49 -6.67 23.33
N GLY A 234 -22.66 -5.73 22.39
CA GLY A 234 -21.55 -5.14 21.66
C GLY A 234 -20.65 -4.28 22.55
N ASP A 235 -19.34 -4.40 22.36
CA ASP A 235 -18.30 -3.63 23.04
C ASP A 235 -17.51 -2.79 22.04
N ALA A 236 -17.63 -1.46 22.17
CA ALA A 236 -16.99 -0.52 21.26
C ALA A 236 -15.44 -0.52 21.37
N ALA A 237 -14.87 -0.85 22.53
CA ALA A 237 -13.42 -0.86 22.71
C ALA A 237 -12.80 -2.08 22.01
N ARG A 238 -13.46 -3.25 22.12
CA ARG A 238 -13.09 -4.44 21.34
C ARG A 238 -13.30 -4.20 19.84
N GLY A 239 -14.39 -3.52 19.46
CA GLY A 239 -14.66 -3.13 18.08
C GLY A 239 -13.62 -2.20 17.48
N GLU A 240 -13.12 -1.23 18.26
CA GLU A 240 -12.03 -0.36 17.84
C GLU A 240 -10.75 -1.18 17.58
N ALA A 241 -10.45 -2.16 18.42
CA ALA A 241 -9.31 -3.05 18.22
C ALA A 241 -9.43 -3.86 16.91
N VAL A 242 -10.63 -4.36 16.59
CA VAL A 242 -10.90 -5.06 15.32
C VAL A 242 -10.69 -4.12 14.13
N PHE A 243 -11.29 -2.93 14.15
CA PHE A 243 -11.15 -1.91 13.10
C PHE A 243 -9.68 -1.54 12.82
N ARG A 244 -8.88 -1.46 13.88
CA ARG A 244 -7.46 -1.07 13.83
C ARG A 244 -6.52 -2.23 13.51
N SER A 245 -7.01 -3.46 13.50
CA SER A 245 -6.17 -4.63 13.25
C SER A 245 -5.58 -4.61 11.83
N LYS A 246 -4.30 -4.98 11.71
CA LYS A 246 -3.65 -5.10 10.39
C LYS A 246 -4.35 -6.12 9.49
N SER A 247 -4.99 -7.14 10.09
CA SER A 247 -5.73 -8.18 9.35
C SER A 247 -7.01 -7.66 8.71
N GLN A 248 -7.73 -6.71 9.33
CA GLN A 248 -8.97 -6.15 8.79
C GLN A 248 -8.77 -4.98 7.83
N GLN A 249 -7.62 -4.30 7.90
CA GLN A 249 -7.22 -3.25 6.96
C GLN A 249 -8.21 -2.06 6.85
N CYS A 250 -9.16 -1.88 7.77
CA CYS A 250 -10.15 -0.79 7.68
C CYS A 250 -9.45 0.59 7.64
N LEU A 251 -8.42 0.79 8.48
CA LEU A 251 -7.59 2.00 8.50
C LEU A 251 -6.76 2.24 7.22
N LYS A 252 -6.53 1.21 6.39
CA LYS A 252 -5.85 1.38 5.10
C LYS A 252 -6.68 2.26 4.18
N CYS A 253 -8.01 2.15 4.25
CA CYS A 253 -8.91 2.84 3.35
C CYS A 253 -9.66 4.00 4.04
N HIS A 254 -10.02 3.86 5.31
CA HIS A 254 -10.85 4.81 6.04
C HIS A 254 -10.08 5.61 7.08
N ALA A 255 -10.32 6.92 7.10
CA ALA A 255 -9.84 7.80 8.15
C ALA A 255 -10.84 7.93 9.30
N ILE A 256 -10.33 8.24 10.49
CA ILE A 256 -11.11 8.76 11.62
C ILE A 256 -10.41 10.02 12.14
N GLY A 257 -11.07 11.17 12.02
CA GLY A 257 -10.50 12.47 12.34
C GLY A 257 -9.35 12.84 11.42
N GLY A 258 -9.45 12.50 10.12
CA GLY A 258 -8.39 12.71 9.15
C GLY A 258 -7.21 11.73 9.22
N ALA A 259 -7.19 10.80 10.18
CA ALA A 259 -6.12 9.81 10.33
C ALA A 259 -6.53 8.42 9.83
N GLY A 260 -5.82 7.94 8.81
CA GLY A 260 -6.09 6.69 8.10
C GLY A 260 -6.08 6.92 6.59
N GLY A 261 -6.62 5.97 5.84
CA GLY A 261 -6.72 6.05 4.38
C GLY A 261 -7.70 7.11 3.88
N ARG A 262 -7.51 7.53 2.63
CA ARG A 262 -8.40 8.46 1.90
C ARG A 262 -9.07 7.81 0.69
N VAL A 263 -9.01 6.48 0.62
CA VAL A 263 -9.67 5.67 -0.42
C VAL A 263 -11.15 5.56 -0.13
N GLY A 264 -11.52 5.32 1.14
CA GLY A 264 -12.89 5.34 1.63
C GLY A 264 -13.24 6.65 2.35
N PRO A 265 -14.52 6.88 2.65
CA PRO A 265 -14.96 8.06 3.41
C PRO A 265 -14.37 8.10 4.81
N ASP A 266 -14.12 9.30 5.31
CA ASP A 266 -13.84 9.53 6.73
C ASP A 266 -15.06 9.12 7.57
N LEU A 267 -14.83 8.26 8.57
CA LEU A 267 -15.87 7.65 9.41
C LEU A 267 -16.13 8.43 10.70
N THR A 268 -15.50 9.60 10.90
CA THR A 268 -15.64 10.46 12.09
C THR A 268 -17.07 10.60 12.60
N SER A 269 -18.04 10.76 11.71
CA SER A 269 -19.44 11.02 12.05
C SER A 269 -20.38 9.87 11.70
N ILE A 270 -19.84 8.68 11.36
CA ILE A 270 -20.67 7.62 10.78
C ILE A 270 -21.76 7.15 11.75
N GLY A 271 -21.44 7.00 13.04
CA GLY A 271 -22.40 6.56 14.06
C GLY A 271 -23.53 7.55 14.33
N GLY A 272 -23.32 8.84 14.05
CA GLY A 272 -24.38 9.85 14.08
C GLY A 272 -25.23 9.91 12.81
N SER A 273 -24.69 9.49 11.67
CA SER A 273 -25.32 9.62 10.35
C SER A 273 -25.96 8.33 9.80
N ALA A 274 -25.59 7.17 10.33
CA ALA A 274 -26.01 5.86 9.84
C ALA A 274 -26.70 5.02 10.92
N GLN A 275 -27.74 4.28 10.52
CA GLN A 275 -28.39 3.29 11.36
C GLN A 275 -27.56 2.01 11.44
N VAL A 276 -27.75 1.20 12.49
CA VAL A 276 -26.94 -0.01 12.76
C VAL A 276 -27.10 -1.06 11.65
N ASP A 277 -28.31 -1.22 11.11
CA ASP A 277 -28.59 -2.11 9.98
C ASP A 277 -27.83 -1.69 8.71
N TYR A 278 -27.74 -0.39 8.43
CA TYR A 278 -26.92 0.15 7.34
C TYR A 278 -25.43 -0.14 7.55
N LEU A 279 -24.92 -0.05 8.79
CA LEU A 279 -23.53 -0.39 9.11
C LEU A 279 -23.26 -1.88 8.85
N ILE A 280 -24.17 -2.76 9.28
CA ILE A 280 -24.08 -4.22 9.05
C ILE A 280 -24.09 -4.53 7.55
N GLU A 281 -25.01 -3.91 6.80
CA GLU A 281 -25.09 -4.08 5.35
C GLU A 281 -23.81 -3.60 4.66
N SER A 282 -23.27 -2.46 5.08
CA SER A 282 -22.03 -1.92 4.52
C SER A 282 -20.81 -2.80 4.81
N LEU A 283 -20.79 -3.49 5.96
CA LEU A 283 -19.72 -4.41 6.34
C LEU A 283 -19.78 -5.75 5.58
N ILE A 284 -20.97 -6.34 5.46
CA ILE A 284 -21.16 -7.67 4.85
C ILE A 284 -21.31 -7.57 3.31
N ALA A 285 -21.96 -6.52 2.82
CA ALA A 285 -22.29 -6.30 1.42
C ALA A 285 -21.89 -4.87 0.97
N PRO A 286 -20.58 -4.53 0.97
CA PRO A 286 -20.10 -3.16 0.73
C PRO A 286 -20.45 -2.59 -0.64
N ALA A 287 -20.77 -3.45 -1.62
CA ALA A 287 -21.22 -3.03 -2.95
C ALA A 287 -22.71 -2.68 -3.03
N ALA A 288 -23.52 -2.94 -1.98
CA ALA A 288 -24.95 -2.70 -2.00
C ALA A 288 -25.29 -1.20 -2.01
N LYS A 289 -24.55 -0.40 -1.23
CA LYS A 289 -24.74 1.05 -1.10
C LYS A 289 -23.40 1.75 -0.96
N VAL A 290 -22.96 2.44 -2.00
CA VAL A 290 -21.73 3.24 -2.00
C VAL A 290 -22.09 4.71 -1.78
N LYS A 291 -21.30 5.40 -0.94
CA LYS A 291 -21.50 6.84 -0.67
C LYS A 291 -21.16 7.68 -1.91
N GLU A 292 -21.91 8.75 -2.10
CA GLU A 292 -21.63 9.77 -3.13
C GLU A 292 -20.16 10.23 -3.06
N ASN A 293 -19.54 10.45 -4.23
CA ASN A 293 -18.10 10.73 -4.42
C ASN A 293 -17.12 9.58 -4.14
N PHE A 294 -17.58 8.42 -3.70
CA PHE A 294 -16.76 7.20 -3.55
C PHE A 294 -17.14 6.10 -4.55
N HIS A 295 -18.01 6.44 -5.52
CA HIS A 295 -18.31 5.58 -6.65
C HIS A 295 -17.06 5.41 -7.51
N SER A 296 -16.60 4.17 -7.61
CA SER A 296 -15.49 3.82 -8.48
C SER A 296 -15.94 3.80 -9.94
N LYS A 297 -14.97 3.94 -10.85
CA LYS A 297 -15.13 3.66 -12.27
C LYS A 297 -14.24 2.49 -12.63
N MET A 298 -14.81 1.56 -13.39
CA MET A 298 -14.05 0.53 -14.08
C MET A 298 -13.73 1.03 -15.49
N VAL A 299 -12.45 1.09 -15.83
CA VAL A 299 -11.93 1.57 -17.11
C VAL A 299 -11.20 0.43 -17.78
N LEU A 300 -11.64 0.06 -18.98
CA LEU A 300 -10.94 -0.86 -19.88
C LEU A 300 -10.13 -0.03 -20.87
N ASP A 301 -8.83 -0.31 -20.99
CA ASP A 301 -7.99 0.28 -22.04
C ASP A 301 -7.89 -0.59 -23.30
N ASP A 302 -7.35 0.00 -24.36
CA ASP A 302 -7.07 -0.63 -25.66
C ASP A 302 -6.12 -1.85 -25.59
N ASN A 303 -5.38 -1.99 -24.50
CA ASN A 303 -4.49 -3.11 -24.23
C ASN A 303 -5.17 -4.25 -23.44
N GLY A 304 -6.48 -4.12 -23.18
CA GLY A 304 -7.28 -5.08 -22.43
C GLY A 304 -7.04 -5.06 -20.92
N ARG A 305 -6.39 -4.01 -20.41
CA ARG A 305 -6.16 -3.78 -18.98
C ARG A 305 -7.38 -3.10 -18.37
N ILE A 306 -7.69 -3.50 -17.15
CA ILE A 306 -8.77 -2.97 -16.35
C ILE A 306 -8.16 -2.17 -15.21
N PHE A 307 -8.57 -0.92 -15.12
CA PHE A 307 -8.33 -0.04 -13.99
C PHE A 307 -9.63 0.12 -13.22
N ASN A 308 -9.56 0.14 -11.89
CA ASN A 308 -10.71 0.45 -11.05
C ASN A 308 -10.26 1.38 -9.93
N GLY A 309 -11.01 2.45 -9.73
CA GLY A 309 -10.66 3.48 -8.77
C GLY A 309 -11.67 4.62 -8.76
N ILE A 310 -11.53 5.51 -7.78
CA ILE A 310 -12.38 6.69 -7.65
C ILE A 310 -11.82 7.79 -8.57
N PRO A 311 -12.61 8.40 -9.46
CA PRO A 311 -12.16 9.54 -10.24
C PRO A 311 -11.78 10.71 -9.34
N VAL A 312 -10.52 11.13 -9.38
CA VAL A 312 -10.02 12.29 -8.60
C VAL A 312 -9.77 13.52 -9.47
N ARG A 313 -9.53 13.32 -10.76
CA ARG A 313 -9.34 14.40 -11.73
C ARG A 313 -9.64 13.92 -13.14
N GLN A 314 -10.34 14.74 -13.92
CA GLN A 314 -10.55 14.50 -15.35
C GLN A 314 -10.36 15.83 -16.08
N ALA A 315 -9.19 15.99 -16.71
CA ALA A 315 -8.82 17.23 -17.38
C ALA A 315 -7.71 16.99 -18.42
N GLY A 316 -7.71 17.78 -19.49
CA GLY A 316 -6.64 17.75 -20.50
C GLY A 316 -6.55 16.42 -21.27
N GLY A 317 -7.67 15.71 -21.45
CA GLY A 317 -7.72 14.41 -22.12
C GLY A 317 -7.15 13.25 -21.29
N VAL A 318 -7.03 13.41 -19.98
CA VAL A 318 -6.56 12.38 -19.06
C VAL A 318 -7.57 12.19 -17.93
N LEU A 319 -7.97 10.95 -17.70
CA LEU A 319 -8.71 10.50 -16.54
C LEU A 319 -7.73 10.01 -15.47
N VAL A 320 -7.86 10.52 -14.25
CA VAL A 320 -7.05 10.11 -13.10
C VAL A 320 -7.95 9.42 -12.07
N LEU A 321 -7.62 8.17 -11.80
CA LEU A 321 -8.29 7.36 -10.79
C LEU A 321 -7.39 7.20 -9.57
N ARG A 322 -7.97 7.23 -8.36
CA ARG A 322 -7.34 6.73 -7.14
C ARG A 322 -7.73 5.28 -6.92
N ASP A 323 -6.76 4.37 -6.90
CA ASP A 323 -6.98 2.95 -6.68
C ASP A 323 -7.08 2.57 -5.19
N ALA A 324 -7.27 1.27 -4.91
CA ALA A 324 -7.38 0.74 -3.55
C ALA A 324 -6.05 0.79 -2.76
N GLU A 325 -4.94 1.06 -3.43
CA GLU A 325 -3.62 1.28 -2.84
C GLU A 325 -3.31 2.76 -2.59
N ASP A 326 -4.30 3.66 -2.77
CA ASP A 326 -4.15 5.11 -2.67
C ASP A 326 -3.17 5.68 -3.72
N ARG A 327 -3.04 5.03 -4.87
CA ARG A 327 -2.22 5.51 -6.00
C ARG A 327 -3.09 6.22 -7.02
N GLU A 328 -2.57 7.31 -7.55
CA GLU A 328 -3.18 7.99 -8.69
C GLU A 328 -2.70 7.37 -10.01
N VAL A 329 -3.62 6.79 -10.75
CA VAL A 329 -3.38 6.18 -12.06
C VAL A 329 -3.94 7.10 -13.12
N SER A 330 -3.06 7.59 -14.00
CA SER A 330 -3.43 8.43 -15.15
C SER A 330 -3.64 7.59 -16.40
N ILE A 331 -4.82 7.73 -17.00
CA ILE A 331 -5.27 6.99 -18.18
C ILE A 331 -5.63 8.02 -19.26
N PRO A 332 -4.92 8.06 -20.40
CA PRO A 332 -5.29 8.90 -21.54
C PRO A 332 -6.68 8.52 -22.05
N GLU A 333 -7.59 9.49 -22.20
CA GLU A 333 -8.98 9.23 -22.61
C GLU A 333 -9.08 8.62 -24.02
N ASN A 334 -8.09 8.87 -24.88
CA ASN A 334 -8.01 8.29 -26.21
C ASN A 334 -7.53 6.83 -26.23
N GLN A 335 -7.06 6.29 -25.10
CA GLN A 335 -6.70 4.88 -24.92
C GLN A 335 -7.79 4.10 -24.18
N ILE A 336 -8.91 4.75 -23.84
CA ILE A 336 -10.01 4.12 -23.12
C ILE A 336 -10.96 3.48 -24.14
N ASP A 337 -11.07 2.16 -24.05
CA ASP A 337 -12.06 1.39 -24.80
C ASP A 337 -13.45 1.53 -24.17
N GLU A 338 -13.54 1.47 -22.84
CA GLU A 338 -14.81 1.47 -22.13
C GLU A 338 -14.70 2.00 -20.69
N ILE A 339 -15.69 2.79 -20.27
CA ILE A 339 -15.88 3.20 -18.88
C ILE A 339 -17.25 2.73 -18.41
N ARG A 340 -17.30 2.07 -17.26
CA ARG A 340 -18.54 1.73 -16.56
C ARG A 340 -18.46 2.09 -15.08
N ASP A 341 -19.60 2.14 -14.43
CA ASP A 341 -19.63 2.20 -12.96
C ASP A 341 -18.98 0.94 -12.39
N GLY A 342 -18.03 1.15 -11.48
CA GLY A 342 -17.35 0.07 -10.78
C GLY A 342 -18.13 -0.37 -9.54
N ARG A 343 -17.66 -1.46 -8.92
CA ARG A 343 -18.12 -1.89 -7.58
C ARG A 343 -17.36 -1.13 -6.50
N SER A 344 -17.87 -1.15 -5.27
CA SER A 344 -17.18 -0.59 -4.11
C SER A 344 -15.70 -1.01 -4.07
N LEU A 345 -14.81 -0.06 -3.74
CA LEU A 345 -13.39 -0.39 -3.48
C LEU A 345 -13.20 -1.10 -2.13
N MET A 346 -14.21 -1.10 -1.27
CA MET A 346 -14.21 -1.95 -0.07
C MET A 346 -14.45 -3.41 -0.50
N PRO A 347 -13.50 -4.33 -0.23
CA PRO A 347 -13.59 -5.72 -0.66
C PRO A 347 -14.83 -6.47 -0.16
N ASP A 348 -15.43 -7.27 -1.03
CA ASP A 348 -16.39 -8.30 -0.59
C ASP A 348 -15.66 -9.31 0.31
N GLY A 349 -16.36 -9.83 1.32
CA GLY A 349 -15.81 -10.84 2.25
C GLY A 349 -14.74 -10.30 3.20
N LEU A 350 -14.54 -8.98 3.29
CA LEU A 350 -13.56 -8.37 4.21
C LEU A 350 -13.78 -8.83 5.66
N VAL A 351 -15.05 -8.96 6.07
CA VAL A 351 -15.46 -9.37 7.42
C VAL A 351 -15.69 -10.87 7.58
N ASP A 352 -15.53 -11.68 6.52
CA ASP A 352 -15.69 -13.14 6.59
C ASP A 352 -14.79 -13.83 7.63
N PRO A 353 -13.54 -13.36 7.89
CA PRO A 353 -12.72 -13.93 8.95
C PRO A 353 -13.18 -13.60 10.36
N LEU A 354 -14.07 -12.61 10.54
CA LEU A 354 -14.52 -12.19 11.86
C LEU A 354 -15.47 -13.23 12.46
N THR A 355 -15.27 -13.49 13.75
CA THR A 355 -16.29 -14.15 14.56
C THR A 355 -17.53 -13.27 14.66
N ARG A 356 -18.67 -13.88 15.04
CA ARG A 356 -19.91 -13.13 15.27
C ARG A 356 -19.72 -12.03 16.31
N ASP A 357 -18.95 -12.30 17.36
CA ASP A 357 -18.70 -11.34 18.44
C ASP A 357 -17.84 -10.16 17.97
N GLU A 358 -16.79 -10.43 17.18
CA GLU A 358 -15.97 -9.36 16.60
C GLU A 358 -16.77 -8.49 15.62
N LEU A 359 -17.66 -9.08 14.82
CA LEU A 359 -18.53 -8.32 13.91
C LEU A 359 -19.53 -7.43 14.68
N VAL A 360 -20.11 -7.97 15.76
CA VAL A 360 -21.00 -7.24 16.67
C VAL A 360 -20.25 -6.09 17.35
N ASP A 361 -19.06 -6.35 17.88
CA ASP A 361 -18.22 -5.34 18.53
C ASP A 361 -17.76 -4.25 17.54
N LEU A 362 -17.33 -4.64 16.33
CA LEU A 362 -16.96 -3.71 15.26
C LEU A 362 -18.13 -2.80 14.89
N THR A 363 -19.32 -3.38 14.71
CA THR A 363 -20.53 -2.60 14.40
C THR A 363 -20.90 -1.67 15.56
N ARG A 364 -20.77 -2.13 16.81
CA ARG A 364 -20.97 -1.29 18.00
C ARG A 364 -20.04 -0.08 17.98
N PHE A 365 -18.75 -0.30 17.73
CA PHE A 365 -17.77 0.77 17.63
C PHE A 365 -18.15 1.81 16.57
N LEU A 366 -18.45 1.37 15.34
CA LEU A 366 -18.86 2.26 14.25
C LEU A 366 -20.13 3.05 14.61
N SER A 367 -21.07 2.43 15.32
CA SER A 367 -22.30 3.08 15.75
C SER A 367 -22.09 4.17 16.80
N GLU A 368 -20.96 4.18 17.51
CA GLU A 368 -20.61 5.17 18.53
C GLU A 368 -19.78 6.34 17.98
N LEU A 369 -19.17 6.19 16.80
CA LEU A 369 -18.35 7.23 16.18
C LEU A 369 -19.13 8.54 15.96
N GLY A 370 -18.60 9.63 16.51
CA GLY A 370 -19.18 10.96 16.41
C GLY A 370 -20.34 11.23 17.37
N LYS A 371 -20.73 10.26 18.21
CA LYS A 371 -21.66 10.48 19.31
C LYS A 371 -20.94 11.08 20.52
N VAL A 372 -21.69 11.80 21.35
CA VAL A 372 -21.16 12.34 22.62
C VAL A 372 -20.66 11.20 23.49
N GLY A 373 -19.44 11.34 24.02
CA GLY A 373 -18.82 10.33 24.86
C GLY A 373 -17.51 9.83 24.26
N ALA A 374 -17.25 8.55 24.44
CA ALA A 374 -15.90 8.01 24.28
C ALA A 374 -15.38 7.93 22.84
N TYR A 375 -16.27 8.10 21.88
CA TYR A 375 -15.94 8.03 20.46
C TYR A 375 -16.28 9.33 19.74
N SER A 376 -16.39 10.42 20.51
CA SER A 376 -16.43 11.78 19.98
C SER A 376 -15.03 12.24 19.56
N ILE A 377 -14.95 12.98 18.45
CA ILE A 377 -13.72 13.68 18.08
C ILE A 377 -13.71 15.02 18.82
N SER A 378 -12.83 15.14 19.82
CA SER A 378 -12.58 16.41 20.50
C SER A 378 -12.06 17.46 19.52
N ASN A 379 -12.40 18.73 19.76
CA ASN A 379 -11.80 19.87 19.06
C ASN A 379 -10.34 20.12 19.49
N THR A 380 -9.88 19.47 20.56
CA THR A 380 -8.46 19.50 20.94
C THR A 380 -7.63 18.86 19.83
N PRO A 381 -6.69 19.58 19.21
CA PRO A 381 -5.80 18.97 18.23
C PRO A 381 -4.89 17.98 18.94
N VAL A 382 -5.00 16.71 18.59
CA VAL A 382 -4.18 15.62 19.12
C VAL A 382 -3.44 14.93 17.99
N VAL A 383 -2.29 14.34 18.27
CA VAL A 383 -1.56 13.55 17.28
C VAL A 383 -2.35 12.30 16.95
N ARG A 384 -2.91 12.25 15.74
CA ARG A 384 -3.67 11.11 15.25
C ARG A 384 -2.86 10.16 14.36
N ARG A 385 -1.92 10.71 13.58
CA ARG A 385 -0.97 9.95 12.77
C ARG A 385 0.39 10.00 13.45
N TRP A 386 0.86 8.83 13.80
CA TRP A 386 2.22 8.57 14.26
C TRP A 386 2.92 7.74 13.18
N GLN A 387 4.22 7.61 13.33
CA GLN A 387 5.04 6.68 12.61
C GLN A 387 5.76 5.82 13.64
N VAL A 388 5.92 4.54 13.37
CA VAL A 388 6.73 3.64 14.19
C VAL A 388 7.89 3.11 13.37
N LEU A 389 9.05 2.98 14.00
CA LEU A 389 10.21 2.41 13.34
C LEU A 389 10.00 0.89 13.20
N THR A 390 10.01 0.40 11.96
CA THR A 390 9.86 -1.03 11.67
C THR A 390 11.15 -1.77 11.99
N TRP A 391 11.03 -2.91 12.66
CA TRP A 391 12.18 -3.78 12.90
C TRP A 391 12.64 -4.41 11.58
N THR A 392 13.89 -4.15 11.22
CA THR A 392 14.61 -4.85 10.14
C THR A 392 16.00 -5.20 10.64
N GLU A 393 16.65 -6.21 10.08
CA GLU A 393 18.03 -6.55 10.45
C GLU A 393 18.98 -5.36 10.24
N GLU A 394 18.77 -4.57 9.17
CA GLU A 394 19.60 -3.42 8.87
C GLU A 394 19.35 -2.26 9.85
N ALA A 395 18.08 -1.93 10.15
CA ALA A 395 17.73 -0.94 11.17
C ALA A 395 18.30 -1.32 12.54
N HIS A 396 18.15 -2.60 12.93
CA HIS A 396 18.70 -3.12 14.17
C HIS A 396 20.23 -2.99 14.21
N ARG A 397 20.93 -3.44 13.16
CA ARG A 397 22.39 -3.29 13.05
C ARG A 397 22.84 -1.83 13.12
N ARG A 398 22.09 -0.91 12.49
CA ARG A 398 22.39 0.51 12.48
C ARG A 398 22.29 1.12 13.88
N LEU A 399 21.20 0.82 14.59
CA LEU A 399 21.00 1.26 15.98
C LEU A 399 21.96 0.59 16.97
N ASN A 400 22.46 -0.62 16.70
CA ASN A 400 23.47 -1.27 17.55
C ASN A 400 24.84 -0.57 17.49
N ARG A 401 25.16 0.07 16.36
CA ARG A 401 26.46 0.70 16.12
C ARG A 401 26.51 2.18 16.53
N THR A 402 25.37 2.77 16.86
CA THR A 402 25.19 4.21 17.06
C THR A 402 24.36 4.50 18.32
N SER A 403 24.24 5.76 18.72
CA SER A 403 23.33 6.15 19.82
C SER A 403 21.86 6.19 19.34
N PHE A 404 20.92 6.24 20.28
CA PHE A 404 19.50 6.46 20.00
C PHE A 404 19.22 7.76 19.23
N ASP A 405 20.16 8.71 19.20
CA ASP A 405 20.07 9.92 18.37
C ASP A 405 19.89 9.57 16.88
N THR A 406 20.46 8.46 16.43
CA THR A 406 20.33 7.99 15.04
C THR A 406 18.88 7.69 14.68
N ALA A 407 18.07 7.23 15.66
CA ALA A 407 16.65 7.01 15.44
C ALA A 407 15.89 8.31 15.12
N ALA A 408 16.42 9.48 15.49
CA ALA A 408 15.82 10.76 15.16
C ALA A 408 16.26 11.34 13.81
N THR A 409 17.06 10.59 13.03
CA THR A 409 17.58 11.04 11.72
C THR A 409 16.81 10.45 10.54
N ASN A 410 17.08 10.95 9.33
CA ASN A 410 16.54 10.42 8.07
C ASN A 410 17.43 9.33 7.45
N ASP A 411 18.01 8.46 8.27
CA ASP A 411 18.86 7.37 7.80
C ASP A 411 18.05 6.39 6.93
N PRO A 412 18.49 6.08 5.69
CA PRO A 412 17.77 5.19 4.78
C PRO A 412 17.55 3.76 5.32
N ALA A 413 18.35 3.32 6.29
CA ALA A 413 18.17 2.03 6.95
C ALA A 413 16.93 1.98 7.87
N LEU A 414 16.42 3.16 8.28
CA LEU A 414 15.32 3.30 9.22
C LEU A 414 13.99 3.43 8.48
N VAL A 415 13.29 2.31 8.32
CA VAL A 415 11.98 2.27 7.66
C VAL A 415 10.89 2.60 8.66
N TRP A 416 10.13 3.66 8.38
CA TRP A 416 9.04 4.14 9.23
C TRP A 416 7.68 3.80 8.61
N GLU A 417 6.80 3.18 9.40
CA GLU A 417 5.43 2.86 9.00
C GLU A 417 4.42 3.71 9.76
N PRO A 418 3.34 4.19 9.12
CA PRO A 418 2.29 4.91 9.83
C PRO A 418 1.55 4.00 10.82
N VAL A 419 1.34 4.51 12.02
CA VAL A 419 0.43 3.94 13.04
C VAL A 419 -0.48 5.04 13.56
N TYR A 420 -1.70 4.69 13.95
CA TYR A 420 -2.73 5.69 14.24
C TYR A 420 -3.21 5.58 15.69
N SER A 421 -3.37 6.73 16.34
CA SER A 421 -3.96 6.79 17.67
C SER A 421 -5.41 6.31 17.65
N ARG A 422 -5.92 5.83 18.78
CA ARG A 422 -7.35 5.65 19.04
C ARG A 422 -8.15 6.93 18.81
N VAL A 423 -9.48 6.82 18.75
CA VAL A 423 -10.37 7.96 18.46
C VAL A 423 -10.07 9.17 19.37
N PHE A 424 -9.72 8.91 20.63
CA PHE A 424 -9.38 9.90 21.64
C PHE A 424 -7.97 10.49 21.58
N GLY A 425 -7.10 10.01 20.68
CA GLY A 425 -5.74 10.52 20.55
C GLY A 425 -4.66 9.73 21.30
N ASP A 426 -5.03 8.64 22.00
CA ASP A 426 -4.04 7.75 22.63
C ASP A 426 -3.48 6.75 21.62
N LEU A 427 -2.15 6.65 21.51
CA LEU A 427 -1.47 5.59 20.77
C LEU A 427 -1.12 4.45 21.75
N PRO A 428 -1.77 3.28 21.63
CA PRO A 428 -1.42 2.10 22.41
C PRO A 428 0.00 1.65 22.09
N LEU A 429 0.73 1.18 23.11
CA LEU A 429 2.08 0.65 22.95
C LEU A 429 2.09 -0.84 22.60
N ASP A 430 0.95 -1.51 22.79
CA ASP A 430 0.82 -2.94 22.55
C ASP A 430 1.10 -3.26 21.07
N ASN A 431 1.95 -4.27 20.84
CA ASN A 431 2.35 -4.75 19.51
C ASN A 431 3.16 -3.76 18.65
N LEU A 432 3.68 -2.67 19.23
CA LEU A 432 4.66 -1.84 18.52
C LEU A 432 6.03 -2.55 18.46
N PRO A 433 6.75 -2.45 17.32
CA PRO A 433 8.10 -2.97 17.21
C PRO A 433 9.01 -2.47 18.33
N THR A 434 9.84 -3.37 18.84
CA THR A 434 10.78 -3.07 19.92
C THR A 434 12.19 -3.42 19.46
N PHE A 435 13.13 -2.55 19.76
CA PHE A 435 14.55 -2.73 19.52
C PHE A 435 15.23 -3.00 20.85
N GLN A 436 16.15 -3.97 20.88
CA GLN A 436 17.06 -4.14 22.01
C GLN A 436 18.49 -4.15 21.49
N PRO A 437 19.08 -2.96 21.20
CA PRO A 437 20.35 -2.91 20.48
C PRO A 437 21.54 -3.46 21.27
N HIS A 438 21.45 -3.39 22.60
CA HIS A 438 22.45 -3.88 23.53
C HIS A 438 21.75 -4.55 24.72
N ARG A 439 22.32 -5.63 25.27
CA ARG A 439 21.73 -6.36 26.41
C ARG A 439 21.50 -5.49 27.66
N GLN A 440 22.25 -4.41 27.79
CA GLN A 440 22.17 -3.48 28.93
C GLN A 440 21.21 -2.32 28.70
N LEU A 441 20.73 -2.12 27.47
CA LEU A 441 19.74 -1.10 27.16
C LEU A 441 18.33 -1.70 27.29
N PRO A 442 17.36 -0.90 27.75
CA PRO A 442 15.97 -1.33 27.82
C PRO A 442 15.46 -1.63 26.40
N PRO A 443 14.56 -2.62 26.26
CA PRO A 443 13.79 -2.76 25.04
C PRO A 443 13.07 -1.44 24.75
N THR A 444 13.34 -0.86 23.58
CA THR A 444 12.93 0.50 23.23
C THR A 444 12.10 0.50 21.96
N THR A 445 10.95 1.17 21.98
CA THR A 445 10.17 1.48 20.77
C THR A 445 10.43 2.91 20.34
N PHE A 446 10.59 3.13 19.04
CA PHE A 446 10.72 4.48 18.49
C PHE A 446 9.45 4.85 17.74
N VAL A 447 8.84 5.95 18.13
CA VAL A 447 7.72 6.56 17.41
C VAL A 447 8.04 7.99 17.01
N ARG A 448 7.35 8.49 15.99
CA ARG A 448 7.55 9.83 15.47
C ARG A 448 6.22 10.45 15.06
N PHE A 449 6.10 11.76 15.19
CA PHE A 449 5.00 12.52 14.62
C PHE A 449 5.51 13.83 14.02
N GLU A 450 4.68 14.47 13.21
CA GLU A 450 5.05 15.66 12.47
C GLU A 450 4.06 16.79 12.77
N LEU A 451 4.61 17.99 12.93
CA LEU A 451 3.87 19.23 13.14
C LEU A 451 4.20 20.19 11.99
N ASP A 452 3.19 20.53 11.20
CA ASP A 452 3.30 21.54 10.15
C ASP A 452 3.05 22.92 10.74
N VAL A 453 4.12 23.73 10.84
CA VAL A 453 4.09 25.09 11.33
C VAL A 453 3.97 26.02 10.12
N THR A 454 2.78 26.59 9.94
CA THR A 454 2.47 27.50 8.83
C THR A 454 2.83 28.95 9.13
N THR A 455 2.98 29.29 10.40
CA THR A 455 3.49 30.59 10.87
C THR A 455 4.44 30.37 12.03
N ALA A 456 5.68 30.83 11.89
CA ALA A 456 6.73 30.68 12.90
C ALA A 456 6.33 31.33 14.25
N GLY A 457 6.80 30.74 15.36
CA GLY A 457 6.54 31.25 16.70
C GLY A 457 6.63 30.18 17.79
N GLU A 458 6.23 30.54 19.02
CA GLU A 458 6.13 29.58 20.12
C GLU A 458 4.94 28.63 19.91
N VAL A 459 5.21 27.34 20.09
CA VAL A 459 4.24 26.24 20.17
C VAL A 459 4.33 25.59 21.54
N ALA A 460 3.18 25.39 22.17
CA ALA A 460 3.02 24.62 23.40
C ALA A 460 2.32 23.28 23.10
N LEU A 461 2.97 22.18 23.48
CA LEU A 461 2.45 20.83 23.39
C LEU A 461 2.23 20.25 24.80
N GLN A 462 1.10 19.60 25.01
CA GLN A 462 0.87 18.75 26.17
C GLN A 462 1.20 17.31 25.80
N LEU A 463 2.30 16.80 26.33
CA LEU A 463 2.59 15.37 26.38
C LEU A 463 1.85 14.79 27.60
N GLY A 464 1.35 13.55 27.47
CA GLY A 464 0.75 12.83 28.59
C GLY A 464 1.76 12.51 29.70
N ASP A 465 1.67 11.32 30.29
CA ASP A 465 2.77 10.83 31.14
C ASP A 465 4.07 10.80 30.30
N VAL A 466 5.15 11.38 30.82
CA VAL A 466 6.47 11.46 30.15
C VAL A 466 7.49 10.45 30.70
N SER A 467 7.07 9.62 31.66
CA SER A 467 7.92 8.57 32.23
C SER A 467 8.37 7.57 31.15
N GLY A 468 9.66 7.22 31.17
CA GLY A 468 10.28 6.31 30.20
C GLY A 468 10.41 6.88 28.79
N LEU A 469 10.28 8.20 28.59
CA LEU A 469 10.37 8.84 27.27
C LEU A 469 11.66 9.64 27.10
N SER A 470 12.23 9.62 25.89
CA SER A 470 13.25 10.56 25.44
C SER A 470 12.79 11.23 24.16
N LEU A 471 13.05 12.53 23.99
CA LEU A 471 12.53 13.34 22.89
C LEU A 471 13.65 13.93 22.04
N TRP A 472 13.44 13.91 20.72
CA TRP A 472 14.18 14.69 19.75
C TRP A 472 13.23 15.52 18.91
N VAL A 473 13.64 16.75 18.58
CA VAL A 473 12.96 17.63 17.63
C VAL A 473 13.94 17.95 16.51
N ASP A 474 13.59 17.59 15.29
CA ASP A 474 14.43 17.71 14.09
C ASP A 474 15.83 17.10 14.27
N GLY A 475 15.87 15.91 14.89
CA GLY A 475 17.12 15.19 15.17
C GLY A 475 17.92 15.72 16.36
N LYS A 476 17.47 16.79 17.04
CA LYS A 476 18.16 17.39 18.18
C LYS A 476 17.50 16.95 19.50
N PRO A 477 18.25 16.41 20.47
CA PRO A 477 17.68 15.99 21.75
C PRO A 477 17.09 17.19 22.50
N GLN A 478 15.93 16.98 23.12
CA GLN A 478 15.23 17.98 23.93
C GLN A 478 14.96 17.44 25.33
N PRO A 479 15.00 18.30 26.37
CA PRO A 479 14.44 17.95 27.67
C PRO A 479 12.96 17.61 27.51
N ILE A 480 12.52 16.53 28.16
CA ILE A 480 11.12 16.11 28.12
C ILE A 480 10.39 16.54 29.38
N THR A 481 9.29 17.24 29.19
CA THR A 481 8.36 17.71 30.22
C THR A 481 6.94 17.43 29.76
N SER A 482 5.99 17.33 30.70
CA SER A 482 4.58 17.12 30.36
C SER A 482 4.04 18.28 29.52
N GLU A 483 4.40 19.52 29.84
CA GLU A 483 4.17 20.68 28.97
C GLU A 483 5.48 21.09 28.32
N LEU A 484 5.54 21.02 26.99
CA LEU A 484 6.70 21.34 26.17
C LEU A 484 6.44 22.64 25.42
N ARG A 485 7.33 23.63 25.56
CA ARG A 485 7.28 24.91 24.83
C ARG A 485 8.51 25.07 23.97
N LEU A 486 8.30 25.31 22.68
CA LEU A 486 9.37 25.42 21.69
C LEU A 486 9.08 26.59 20.74
N THR A 487 10.10 27.33 20.34
CA THR A 487 10.00 28.27 19.22
C THR A 487 10.37 27.53 17.94
N LEU A 488 9.44 27.47 16.99
CA LEU A 488 9.58 26.74 15.73
C LEU A 488 9.48 27.70 14.54
N ASP A 489 10.25 27.43 13.50
CA ASP A 489 10.22 28.17 12.24
C ASP A 489 9.05 27.71 11.36
N GLN A 490 8.83 28.38 10.23
CA GLN A 490 7.81 27.95 9.27
C GLN A 490 8.32 26.74 8.47
N ALA A 491 8.05 25.53 8.97
CA ALA A 491 8.39 24.27 8.34
C ALA A 491 7.57 23.10 8.92
N VAL A 492 7.72 21.91 8.34
CA VAL A 492 7.30 20.66 8.98
C VAL A 492 8.40 20.22 9.93
N HIS A 493 8.07 20.15 11.22
CA HIS A 493 8.97 19.73 12.29
C HIS A 493 8.68 18.30 12.71
N SER A 494 9.73 17.51 12.95
CA SER A 494 9.63 16.11 13.32
C SER A 494 9.94 15.90 14.79
N PHE A 495 9.04 15.21 15.49
CA PHE A 495 9.15 14.87 16.90
C PHE A 495 9.33 13.36 17.04
N THR A 496 10.52 12.92 17.45
CA THR A 496 10.83 11.50 17.64
C THR A 496 10.89 11.19 19.14
N LEU A 497 10.16 10.15 19.56
CA LEU A 497 10.16 9.64 20.91
C LEU A 497 10.79 8.25 20.96
N ALA A 498 11.76 8.05 21.86
CA ALA A 498 12.17 6.74 22.31
C ALA A 498 11.36 6.37 23.56
N VAL A 499 10.79 5.17 23.56
CA VAL A 499 9.89 4.67 24.60
C VAL A 499 10.52 3.46 25.27
N ASP A 500 10.91 3.60 26.53
CA ASP A 500 11.39 2.51 27.36
C ASP A 500 10.23 1.57 27.71
N GLN A 501 10.26 0.35 27.16
CA GLN A 501 9.23 -0.68 27.39
C GLN A 501 9.38 -1.42 28.71
N ASN A 502 10.38 -1.13 29.55
CA ASN A 502 10.43 -1.60 30.93
C ASN A 502 9.72 -0.62 31.87
N GLU A 503 9.86 0.68 31.61
CA GLU A 503 9.30 1.73 32.47
C GLU A 503 7.87 2.11 32.08
N ARG A 504 7.53 2.07 30.78
CA ARG A 504 6.24 2.57 30.29
C ARG A 504 5.25 1.46 29.95
N ARG A 505 4.02 1.62 30.47
CA ARG A 505 2.83 0.83 30.10
C ARG A 505 1.66 1.70 29.61
N GLN A 506 1.73 3.01 29.83
CA GLN A 506 0.67 3.94 29.43
C GLN A 506 0.77 4.28 27.93
N PRO A 507 -0.35 4.51 27.24
CA PRO A 507 -0.32 4.93 25.85
C PRO A 507 0.33 6.31 25.68
N LEU A 508 0.76 6.63 24.45
CA LEU A 508 1.30 7.95 24.13
C LEU A 508 0.17 8.90 23.74
N ARG A 509 0.31 10.16 24.13
CA ARG A 509 -0.62 11.22 23.76
C ARG A 509 0.14 12.54 23.68
N ALA A 510 -0.13 13.29 22.63
CA ALA A 510 0.41 14.62 22.42
C ALA A 510 -0.72 15.52 21.89
N GLU A 511 -0.88 16.67 22.52
CA GLU A 511 -1.92 17.65 22.19
C GLU A 511 -1.28 18.99 21.89
N LEU A 512 -1.84 19.73 20.93
CA LEU A 512 -1.50 21.12 20.70
C LEU A 512 -2.34 22.00 21.63
N LEU A 513 -1.69 22.69 22.56
CA LEU A 513 -2.36 23.58 23.49
C LEU A 513 -2.83 24.85 22.77
N PRO A 514 -3.93 25.50 23.21
CA PRO A 514 -4.36 26.78 22.64
C PRO A 514 -3.42 27.93 23.04
N GLY A 515 -3.52 29.05 22.33
CA GLY A 515 -2.80 30.29 22.68
C GLY A 515 -1.35 30.35 22.18
N ASN A 516 -0.99 29.55 21.19
CA ASN A 516 0.33 29.58 20.56
C ASN A 516 0.54 30.88 19.77
N ALA A 517 1.77 31.38 19.76
CA ALA A 517 2.18 32.47 18.87
C ALA A 517 2.36 31.97 17.42
N ALA A 518 2.72 30.69 17.26
CA ALA A 518 2.75 30.01 15.97
C ALA A 518 1.34 29.53 15.54
N SER A 519 1.16 29.41 14.22
CA SER A 519 0.05 28.63 13.64
C SER A 519 0.59 27.27 13.24
N ALA A 520 0.05 26.22 13.83
CA ALA A 520 0.54 24.85 13.65
C ALA A 520 -0.60 23.83 13.61
N GLN A 521 -0.38 22.75 12.89
CA GLN A 521 -1.31 21.62 12.80
C GLN A 521 -0.53 20.30 12.71
N PHE A 522 -1.07 19.23 13.29
CA PHE A 522 -0.46 17.91 13.13
C PHE A 522 -0.67 17.40 11.70
N VAL A 523 0.36 16.75 11.16
CA VAL A 523 0.28 16.12 9.84
C VAL A 523 -0.52 14.82 9.95
N THR A 524 -1.73 14.79 9.40
CA THR A 524 -2.67 13.65 9.53
C THR A 524 -2.69 12.69 8.33
N GLY A 525 -2.05 13.04 7.20
CA GLY A 525 -1.95 12.20 6.00
C GLY A 525 -0.53 12.07 5.44
N LYS A 526 -0.42 11.57 4.20
CA LYS A 526 0.85 11.57 3.45
C LYS A 526 1.38 12.98 3.22
#